data_AF-A0A212J0Q3-F1
#
_entry.id   AF-A0A212J0Q3-F1
#
_cell.length_a   1.000
_cell.length_b   1.000
_cell.length_c   1.000
_cell.angle_alpha   90.00
_cell.angle_beta   90.00
_cell.angle_gamma   90.00
#
_symmetry.space_group_name_H-M   'P 1'
#
loop_
_entity.id
_entity.type
_entity.pdbx_description
1 polymer ?
#
loop_
_entity_poly.entity_id
_entity_poly.type
_entity_poly.pdbx_seq_one_letter_code
_entity_poly.pdbx_strand_id
1 'polypeptide(L)'
;MSEATPAPASGGESTVAPEKRIEGPPLLPDGKGMDLKKVRDLIHNHHNQSVPQDDPILVVVTICNAFLGEIEALHERHEAGLSRLMADKSGAYVADIIKAVDKLSAGLSSASAESLKATTGELEKRLAVFRGSLLWLAAVVSVSALVNVIAFALLAVR
;
A
#
# COMPACT_ATOMS: atom_id res chain seq x y z
N MET A 1 77.79 -54.58 -37.63
CA MET A 1 78.02 -53.33 -38.39
C MET A 1 76.86 -53.24 -39.38
N SER A 2 75.64 -52.88 -38.96
CA SER A 2 75.11 -51.52 -38.74
C SER A 2 75.44 -50.56 -39.87
N GLU A 3 74.51 -50.36 -40.82
CA GLU A 3 74.06 -49.04 -41.28
C GLU A 3 72.79 -49.14 -42.16
N ALA A 4 72.11 -48.01 -42.28
CA ALA A 4 71.05 -47.62 -43.22
C ALA A 4 69.59 -47.78 -42.77
N THR A 5 69.06 -46.73 -42.14
CA THR A 5 67.69 -46.26 -42.37
C THR A 5 67.67 -44.72 -42.27
N PRO A 6 67.03 -44.00 -43.22
CA PRO A 6 66.92 -42.55 -43.20
C PRO A 6 65.70 -42.06 -42.40
N ALA A 7 65.82 -40.82 -41.91
CA ALA A 7 64.79 -39.95 -41.29
C ALA A 7 63.72 -39.49 -42.34
N PRO A 8 62.72 -38.60 -42.07
CA PRO A 8 62.53 -37.65 -40.95
C PRO A 8 61.06 -37.66 -40.42
N ALA A 9 60.53 -36.83 -39.52
CA ALA A 9 60.74 -35.43 -39.14
C ALA A 9 60.00 -35.15 -37.81
N SER A 10 60.43 -34.14 -37.04
CA SER A 10 59.54 -33.21 -36.32
C SER A 10 60.38 -32.34 -35.39
N GLY A 11 60.28 -31.02 -35.53
CA GLY A 11 60.95 -30.08 -34.63
C GLY A 11 61.13 -28.70 -35.26
N GLY A 12 60.04 -28.04 -35.62
CA GLY A 12 60.06 -26.62 -35.96
C GLY A 12 59.70 -25.80 -34.73
N GLU A 13 60.71 -25.23 -34.06
CA GLU A 13 60.52 -24.10 -33.15
C GLU A 13 59.99 -22.91 -33.94
N SER A 14 58.91 -22.29 -33.48
CA SER A 14 58.51 -20.94 -33.89
C SER A 14 58.46 -20.06 -32.65
N THR A 15 59.58 -19.37 -32.43
CA THR A 15 59.72 -18.27 -31.48
C THR A 15 58.87 -17.10 -31.98
N VAL A 16 57.77 -16.78 -31.28
CA VAL A 16 56.95 -15.59 -31.58
C VAL A 16 57.18 -14.57 -30.46
N ALA A 17 57.79 -13.43 -30.83
CA ALA A 17 57.97 -12.26 -29.97
C ALA A 17 56.62 -11.59 -29.63
N PRO A 18 56.50 -10.85 -28.52
CA PRO A 18 55.21 -10.38 -28.02
C PRO A 18 54.69 -9.19 -28.85
N GLU A 19 53.58 -9.42 -29.54
CA GLU A 19 52.84 -8.38 -30.26
C GLU A 19 52.12 -7.46 -29.27
N LYS A 20 52.49 -6.18 -29.27
CA LYS A 20 51.90 -5.16 -28.40
C LYS A 20 50.50 -4.81 -28.92
N ARG A 21 49.48 -5.53 -28.42
CA ARG A 21 48.07 -5.33 -28.77
C ARG A 21 47.60 -3.97 -28.27
N ILE A 22 47.14 -3.12 -29.20
CA ILE A 22 46.52 -1.84 -28.90
C ILE A 22 45.10 -2.12 -28.40
N GLU A 23 44.83 -1.82 -27.12
CA GLU A 23 43.53 -2.00 -26.51
C GLU A 23 42.50 -1.06 -27.17
N GLY A 24 41.53 -1.64 -27.87
CA GLY A 24 40.37 -0.91 -28.36
C GLY A 24 39.37 -0.63 -27.23
N PRO A 25 38.52 0.39 -27.36
CA PRO A 25 37.51 0.70 -26.35
C PRO A 25 36.58 -0.50 -26.11
N PRO A 26 36.16 -0.75 -24.86
CA PRO A 26 35.34 -1.91 -24.52
C PRO A 26 34.04 -1.92 -25.34
N LEU A 27 33.78 -3.06 -25.98
CA LEU A 27 32.68 -3.25 -26.94
C LEU A 27 31.28 -3.23 -26.31
N LEU A 28 31.20 -3.37 -24.98
CA LEU A 28 29.95 -3.31 -24.24
C LEU A 28 29.99 -2.09 -23.31
N PRO A 29 28.91 -1.30 -23.25
CA PRO A 29 28.82 -0.21 -22.30
C PRO A 29 28.95 -0.76 -20.88
N ASP A 30 29.72 -0.09 -20.03
CA ASP A 30 29.72 -0.37 -18.60
C ASP A 30 28.29 -0.14 -18.10
N GLY A 31 27.54 -1.23 -17.91
CA GLY A 31 26.17 -1.14 -17.41
C GLY A 31 26.14 -0.53 -16.01
N LYS A 32 24.95 -0.18 -15.52
CA LYS A 32 24.74 0.56 -14.27
C LYS A 32 25.25 -0.10 -12.97
N GLY A 33 25.78 -1.32 -13.03
CA GLY A 33 26.37 -2.00 -11.88
C GLY A 33 27.77 -1.48 -11.54
N MET A 34 28.66 -2.39 -11.12
CA MET A 34 29.97 -2.00 -10.60
C MET A 34 30.95 -1.74 -11.75
N ASP A 35 31.62 -0.58 -11.72
CA ASP A 35 32.66 -0.22 -12.69
C ASP A 35 33.77 -1.29 -12.76
N LEU A 36 34.26 -1.60 -13.96
CA LEU A 36 35.24 -2.69 -14.15
C LEU A 36 36.53 -2.49 -13.35
N LYS A 37 36.91 -1.24 -13.05
CA LYS A 37 38.06 -0.95 -12.19
C LYS A 37 37.76 -1.28 -10.73
N LYS A 38 36.57 -0.90 -10.25
CA LYS A 38 36.11 -1.28 -8.89
C LYS A 38 36.00 -2.79 -8.71
N VAL A 39 35.57 -3.53 -9.73
CA VAL A 39 35.52 -5.00 -9.65
C VAL A 39 36.91 -5.61 -9.59
N ARG A 40 37.86 -5.08 -10.37
CA ARG A 40 39.26 -5.50 -10.31
C ARG A 40 39.89 -5.23 -8.94
N ASP A 41 39.62 -4.05 -8.38
CA ASP A 41 40.07 -3.69 -7.03
C ASP A 41 39.42 -4.58 -5.96
N LEU A 42 38.14 -4.94 -6.13
CA LEU A 42 37.42 -5.84 -5.23
C LEU A 42 38.02 -7.26 -5.27
N ILE A 43 38.28 -7.80 -6.46
CA ILE A 43 38.89 -9.12 -6.64
C ILE A 43 40.31 -9.13 -6.07
N HIS A 44 41.07 -8.06 -6.30
CA HIS A 44 42.40 -7.92 -5.72
C HIS A 44 42.34 -7.90 -4.19
N ASN A 45 41.42 -7.15 -3.59
CA ASN A 45 41.32 -7.02 -2.14
C ASN A 45 40.80 -8.29 -1.44
N HIS A 46 39.84 -9.01 -2.03
CA HIS A 46 39.24 -10.19 -1.41
C HIS A 46 39.92 -11.51 -1.76
N HIS A 47 40.53 -11.61 -2.95
CA HIS A 47 41.09 -12.86 -3.46
C HIS A 47 42.60 -12.77 -3.73
N ASN A 48 43.22 -11.59 -3.50
CA ASN A 48 44.65 -11.34 -3.74
C ASN A 48 45.11 -11.75 -5.15
N GLN A 49 44.18 -11.71 -6.12
CA GLN A 49 44.42 -12.03 -7.52
C GLN A 49 44.35 -10.76 -8.37
N SER A 50 45.38 -10.55 -9.19
CA SER A 50 45.41 -9.45 -10.16
C SER A 50 44.80 -9.94 -11.47
N VAL A 51 43.64 -9.37 -11.82
CA VAL A 51 42.87 -9.73 -13.02
C VAL A 51 43.27 -8.79 -14.17
N PRO A 52 43.78 -9.32 -15.31
CA PRO A 52 44.08 -8.54 -16.52
C PRO A 52 42.84 -7.84 -17.11
N GLN A 53 43.04 -6.80 -17.93
CA GLN A 53 41.92 -6.06 -18.53
C GLN A 53 41.12 -6.89 -19.55
N ASP A 54 41.78 -7.81 -20.24
CA ASP A 54 41.17 -8.72 -21.21
C ASP A 54 40.66 -10.04 -20.60
N ASP A 55 40.62 -10.14 -19.27
CA ASP A 55 40.15 -11.36 -18.62
C ASP A 55 38.64 -11.59 -18.92
N PRO A 56 38.26 -12.78 -19.41
CA PRO A 56 36.85 -13.10 -19.67
C PRO A 56 35.93 -12.92 -18.45
N ILE A 57 36.45 -12.98 -17.22
CA ILE A 57 35.68 -12.69 -16.01
C ILE A 57 35.07 -11.28 -16.02
N LEU A 58 35.74 -10.31 -16.65
CA LEU A 58 35.26 -8.92 -16.75
C LEU A 58 34.17 -8.76 -17.81
N VAL A 59 34.14 -9.63 -18.83
CA VAL A 59 33.04 -9.69 -19.81
C VAL A 59 31.75 -10.20 -19.15
N VAL A 60 31.86 -11.12 -18.18
CA VAL A 60 30.69 -11.57 -17.41
C VAL A 60 30.12 -10.41 -16.59
N VAL A 61 30.98 -9.58 -16.00
CA VAL A 61 30.58 -8.39 -15.22
C VAL A 61 29.88 -7.36 -16.09
N THR A 62 30.37 -7.08 -17.31
CA THR A 62 29.68 -6.15 -18.22
C THR A 62 28.31 -6.67 -18.63
N ILE A 63 28.18 -7.97 -18.91
CA ILE A 63 26.90 -8.61 -19.20
C ILE A 63 25.95 -8.49 -18.00
N CYS A 64 26.40 -8.84 -16.79
CA CYS A 64 25.60 -8.70 -15.58
C CYS A 64 25.15 -7.25 -15.36
N ASN A 65 26.05 -6.28 -15.55
CA ASN A 65 25.73 -4.86 -15.43
C ASN A 65 24.69 -4.40 -16.47
N ALA A 66 24.75 -4.92 -17.70
CA ALA A 66 23.74 -4.65 -18.72
C ALA A 66 22.38 -5.28 -18.36
N PHE A 67 22.37 -6.50 -17.83
CA PHE A 67 21.16 -7.15 -17.33
C PHE A 67 20.52 -6.38 -16.18
N LEU A 68 21.31 -5.87 -15.23
CA LEU A 68 20.79 -5.03 -14.15
C LEU A 68 20.10 -3.77 -14.69
N GLY A 69 20.67 -3.15 -15.73
CA GLY A 69 20.07 -2.00 -16.39
C GLY A 69 18.71 -2.32 -17.02
N GLU A 70 18.58 -3.47 -17.70
CA GLU A 70 17.31 -3.90 -18.29
C GLU A 70 16.27 -4.27 -17.22
N ILE A 71 16.70 -4.89 -16.11
CA ILE A 71 15.80 -5.20 -14.98
C ILE A 71 15.24 -3.93 -14.36
N GLU A 72 16.07 -2.89 -14.17
CA GLU A 72 15.62 -1.61 -13.63
C GLU A 72 14.63 -0.91 -14.59
N ALA A 73 14.95 -0.89 -15.89
CA ALA A 73 14.03 -0.34 -16.90
C ALA A 73 12.70 -1.09 -16.95
N LEU A 74 12.72 -2.41 -16.73
CA LEU A 74 11.51 -3.22 -16.61
C LEU A 74 10.75 -2.90 -15.31
N HIS A 75 11.46 -2.68 -14.20
CA HIS A 75 10.86 -2.31 -12.92
C HIS A 75 10.17 -0.95 -12.99
N GLU A 76 10.79 0.06 -13.60
CA GLU A 76 10.19 1.39 -13.81
C GLU A 76 8.92 1.31 -14.66
N ARG A 77 8.93 0.50 -15.74
CA ARG A 77 7.73 0.27 -16.56
C ARG A 77 6.64 -0.43 -15.76
N HIS A 78 7.00 -1.37 -14.90
CA HIS A 78 6.05 -2.08 -14.06
C HIS A 78 5.44 -1.17 -12.98
N GLU A 79 6.25 -0.34 -12.33
CA GLU A 79 5.79 0.66 -11.37
C GLU A 79 4.85 1.69 -12.03
N ALA A 80 5.18 2.16 -13.23
CA ALA A 80 4.33 3.05 -14.01
C ALA A 80 3.00 2.38 -14.41
N GLY A 81 3.02 1.08 -14.74
CA GLY A 81 1.81 0.30 -15.01
C GLY A 81 0.95 0.08 -13.77
N LEU A 82 1.58 -0.29 -12.65
CA LEU A 82 0.92 -0.56 -11.38
C LEU A 82 0.30 0.71 -10.78
N SER A 83 1.01 1.83 -10.83
CA SER A 83 0.48 3.13 -10.37
C SER A 83 -0.75 3.56 -11.17
N ARG A 84 -0.75 3.38 -12.50
CA ARG A 84 -1.94 3.62 -13.34
C ARG A 84 -3.09 2.69 -12.99
N LEU A 85 -2.83 1.38 -12.83
CA LEU A 85 -3.86 0.42 -12.44
C LEU A 85 -4.44 0.75 -11.07
N MET A 86 -3.60 1.13 -10.10
CA MET A 86 -4.02 1.54 -8.77
C MET A 86 -4.82 2.84 -8.81
N ALA A 87 -4.44 3.82 -9.65
CA ALA A 87 -5.23 5.04 -9.84
C ALA A 87 -6.63 4.73 -10.41
N ASP A 88 -6.72 3.89 -11.44
CA ASP A 88 -8.00 3.53 -12.07
C ASP A 88 -8.91 2.75 -11.10
N LYS A 89 -8.34 1.79 -10.35
CA LYS A 89 -9.11 1.01 -9.37
C LYS A 89 -9.48 1.85 -8.14
N SER A 90 -8.56 2.64 -7.60
CA SER A 90 -8.85 3.50 -6.43
C SER A 90 -9.88 4.58 -6.76
N GLY A 91 -9.85 5.18 -7.95
CA GLY A 91 -10.87 6.14 -8.38
C GLY A 91 -12.28 5.56 -8.40
N ALA A 92 -12.43 4.36 -8.97
CA ALA A 92 -13.72 3.65 -8.98
C ALA A 92 -14.18 3.26 -7.57
N TYR A 93 -13.29 2.70 -6.76
CA TYR A 93 -13.59 2.33 -5.37
C TYR A 93 -13.97 3.56 -4.51
N VAL A 94 -13.26 4.67 -4.63
CA VAL A 94 -13.56 5.92 -3.90
C VAL A 94 -14.91 6.49 -4.35
N ALA A 95 -15.20 6.49 -5.64
CA ALA A 95 -16.49 6.95 -6.15
C ALA A 95 -17.67 6.11 -5.61
N ASP A 96 -17.50 4.80 -5.51
CA ASP A 96 -18.54 3.91 -4.97
C ASP A 96 -18.68 4.03 -3.45
N ILE A 97 -17.59 4.27 -2.71
CA ILE A 97 -17.65 4.61 -1.28
C ILE A 97 -18.41 5.92 -1.08
N ILE A 98 -18.14 6.97 -1.87
CA ILE A 98 -18.86 8.24 -1.79
C ILE A 98 -20.35 8.02 -2.03
N LYS A 99 -20.73 7.27 -3.07
CA LYS A 99 -22.14 6.93 -3.33
C LYS A 99 -22.78 6.13 -2.19
N ALA A 100 -22.05 5.19 -1.58
CA ALA A 100 -22.54 4.41 -0.44
C ALA A 100 -22.74 5.30 0.79
N VAL A 101 -21.83 6.24 1.04
CA VAL A 101 -21.92 7.23 2.11
C VAL A 101 -23.07 8.20 1.88
N ASP A 102 -23.27 8.69 0.65
CA ASP A 102 -24.41 9.56 0.31
C ASP A 102 -25.75 8.85 0.51
N LYS A 103 -25.85 7.58 0.09
CA LYS A 103 -27.05 6.75 0.33
C LYS A 103 -27.28 6.50 1.82
N LEU A 104 -26.21 6.24 2.58
CA LEU A 104 -26.29 6.03 4.02
C LEU A 104 -26.71 7.31 4.74
N SER A 105 -26.15 8.46 4.36
CA SER A 105 -26.51 9.79 4.89
C SER A 105 -27.97 10.13 4.60
N ALA A 106 -28.42 9.92 3.35
CA ALA A 106 -29.82 10.12 2.97
C ALA A 106 -30.76 9.18 3.74
N GLY A 107 -30.38 7.90 3.88
CA GLY A 107 -31.12 6.92 4.67
C GLY A 107 -31.16 7.22 6.16
N LEU A 108 -30.06 7.70 6.75
CA LEU A 108 -30.02 8.12 8.15
C LEU A 108 -30.88 9.36 8.36
N SER A 109 -30.80 10.35 7.46
CA SER A 109 -31.58 11.59 7.57
C SER A 109 -33.08 11.32 7.44
N SER A 110 -33.49 10.45 6.51
CA SER A 110 -34.91 10.11 6.34
C SER A 110 -35.41 9.25 7.50
N ALA A 111 -34.70 8.18 7.87
CA ALA A 111 -35.08 7.31 8.98
C ALA A 111 -35.05 8.04 10.32
N SER A 112 -34.10 8.96 10.52
CA SER A 112 -34.02 9.79 11.74
C SER A 112 -35.13 10.84 11.78
N ALA A 113 -35.45 11.50 10.66
CA ALA A 113 -36.57 12.45 10.61
C ALA A 113 -37.91 11.75 10.83
N GLU A 114 -38.09 10.57 10.24
CA GLU A 114 -39.32 9.78 10.35
C GLU A 114 -39.48 9.17 11.75
N SER A 115 -38.39 8.69 12.38
CA SER A 115 -38.40 8.24 13.77
C SER A 115 -38.56 9.39 14.78
N LEU A 116 -37.98 10.56 14.54
CA LEU A 116 -38.22 11.77 15.37
C LEU A 116 -39.68 12.21 15.28
N LYS A 117 -40.28 12.18 14.09
CA LYS A 117 -41.70 12.50 13.91
C LYS A 117 -42.61 11.49 14.60
N ALA A 118 -42.30 10.20 14.48
CA ALA A 118 -43.05 9.13 15.13
C ALA A 118 -42.94 9.20 16.67
N THR A 119 -41.74 9.40 17.20
CA THR A 119 -41.52 9.54 18.66
C THR A 119 -42.15 10.81 19.20
N THR A 120 -42.08 11.93 18.49
CA THR A 120 -42.75 13.18 18.90
C THR A 120 -44.28 13.02 18.91
N GLY A 121 -44.86 12.37 17.90
CA GLY A 121 -46.29 12.06 17.88
C GLY A 121 -46.74 11.10 18.98
N GLU A 122 -45.89 10.12 19.34
CA GLU A 122 -46.13 9.22 20.48
C GLU A 122 -46.01 9.96 21.82
N LEU A 123 -45.05 10.87 21.95
CA LEU A 123 -44.92 11.73 23.14
C LEU A 123 -46.12 12.67 23.31
N GLU A 124 -46.64 13.23 22.23
CA GLU A 124 -47.84 14.07 22.25
C GLU A 124 -49.06 13.28 22.75
N LYS A 125 -49.26 12.05 22.25
CA LYS A 125 -50.33 11.15 22.72
C LYS A 125 -50.19 10.82 24.21
N ARG A 126 -48.97 10.48 24.66
CA ARG A 126 -48.70 10.18 26.08
C ARG A 126 -48.93 11.39 26.96
N LEU A 127 -48.57 12.59 26.50
CA LEU A 127 -48.78 13.83 27.23
C LEU A 127 -50.26 14.19 27.33
N ALA A 128 -51.05 13.93 26.28
CA ALA A 128 -52.51 14.10 26.31
C ALA A 128 -53.18 13.16 27.34
N VAL A 129 -52.80 11.88 27.34
CA VAL A 129 -53.28 10.91 28.34
C VAL A 129 -52.88 11.32 29.75
N PHE A 130 -51.61 11.72 29.94
CA PHE A 130 -51.10 12.16 31.23
C PHE A 130 -51.86 13.39 31.75
N ARG A 131 -52.12 14.40 30.90
CA ARG A 131 -52.93 15.57 31.27
C ARG A 131 -54.35 15.18 31.66
N GLY A 132 -54.98 14.24 30.95
CA GLY A 132 -56.30 13.72 31.30
C GLY A 132 -56.32 13.08 32.69
N SER A 133 -55.35 12.20 32.97
CA SER A 133 -55.20 11.58 34.30
C SER A 133 -54.90 12.60 35.40
N LEU A 134 -54.10 13.63 35.10
CA LEU A 134 -53.72 14.66 36.06
C LEU A 134 -54.87 15.61 36.37
N LEU A 135 -55.71 15.95 35.38
CA LEU A 135 -56.97 16.67 35.61
C LEU A 135 -57.93 15.86 36.46
N TRP A 136 -58.03 14.56 36.22
CA TRP A 136 -58.89 13.68 37.01
C TRP A 136 -58.40 13.57 38.46
N LEU A 137 -57.10 13.40 38.66
CA LEU A 137 -56.50 13.36 39.99
C LEU A 137 -56.63 14.72 40.72
N ALA A 138 -56.43 15.83 40.01
CA ALA A 138 -56.63 17.17 40.55
C ALA A 138 -58.09 17.39 40.97
N ALA A 139 -59.06 16.88 40.21
CA ALA A 139 -60.46 16.92 40.58
C ALA A 139 -60.71 16.17 41.90
N VAL A 140 -60.20 14.94 42.04
CA VAL A 140 -60.33 14.16 43.29
C VAL A 140 -59.69 14.89 44.48
N VAL A 141 -58.50 15.46 44.30
CA VAL A 141 -57.82 16.23 45.37
C VAL A 141 -58.63 17.47 45.75
N SER A 142 -59.21 18.19 44.78
CA SER A 142 -60.04 19.36 45.06
C SER A 142 -61.30 19.02 45.87
N VAL A 143 -61.95 17.90 45.55
CA VAL A 143 -63.11 17.41 46.29
C VAL A 143 -62.71 16.99 47.71
N SER A 144 -61.59 16.29 47.86
CA SER A 144 -61.06 15.89 49.17
C SER A 144 -60.72 17.10 50.05
N ALA A 145 -60.07 18.12 49.47
CA ALA A 145 -59.79 19.37 50.16
C ALA A 145 -61.08 20.08 50.61
N LEU A 146 -62.10 20.14 49.74
CA LEU A 146 -63.37 20.80 50.05
C LEU A 146 -64.14 20.07 51.16
N VAL A 147 -64.15 18.73 51.16
CA VAL A 147 -64.74 17.93 52.24
C VAL A 147 -64.01 18.19 53.58
N ASN A 148 -62.68 18.24 53.57
CA ASN A 148 -61.90 18.55 54.77
C ASN A 148 -62.18 19.97 55.31
N VAL A 149 -62.33 20.96 54.42
CA VAL A 149 -62.66 22.34 54.83
C VAL A 149 -64.07 22.42 55.46
N ILE A 150 -65.05 21.70 54.90
CA ILE A 150 -66.41 21.67 55.47
C ILE A 150 -66.42 20.99 56.84
N ALA A 151 -65.72 19.86 56.99
CA ALA A 151 -65.61 19.19 58.27
C ALA A 151 -64.96 20.09 59.34
N PHE A 152 -63.93 20.84 58.95
CA PHE A 152 -63.27 21.80 59.84
C PHE A 152 -64.20 22.97 60.22
N ALA A 153 -64.93 23.54 59.26
CA ALA A 153 -65.88 24.63 59.55
C ALA A 153 -67.03 24.19 60.47
N LEU A 154 -67.56 22.97 60.29
CA LEU A 154 -68.59 22.42 61.16
C LEU A 154 -68.07 22.09 62.57
N LEU A 155 -66.81 21.66 62.69
CA LEU A 155 -66.18 21.45 64.00
C LEU A 155 -65.83 22.77 64.70
N ALA A 156 -65.47 23.82 63.96
CA ALA A 156 -65.11 25.13 64.52
C ALA A 156 -66.32 25.97 64.97
N VAL A 157 -67.52 25.69 64.45
CA VAL A 157 -68.78 26.38 64.80
C VAL A 157 -69.52 25.69 65.97
N ARG A 158 -69.09 24.48 66.37
CA ARG A 158 -69.68 23.71 67.46
C ARG A 158 -68.84 23.80 68.73
#